data_AF-A0A8C6FDT3-F1
#
_entry.id   AF-A0A8C6FDT3-F1
#
_cell.length_a   1.000
_cell.length_b   1.000
_cell.length_c   1.000
_cell.angle_alpha   90.00
_cell.angle_beta   90.00
_cell.angle_gamma   90.00
#
_symmetry.space_group_name_H-M   'P 1'
#
loop_
_entity.id
_entity.type
_entity.pdbx_description
1 polymer ?
#
loop_
_entity_poly.entity_id
_entity_poly.type
_entity_poly.pdbx_seq_one_letter_code
_entity_poly.pdbx_strand_id
1 'polypeptide(L)'
;MEHHSSIEHLDEDGYTQLDFSSCNIIRKPVVSEKGFCAASPRWRPIAVTLGILCLVMLVITVVLCTMAIWRPSSGNNLLKDNSFQSRNKENHSQPSLEENVAPTKALTTTGVLSSSCPPNWITHQNSCYLFSTSLDSWDTSKRRCLQLGSNLLKIDSLKELEFISRQVSSQPDHSFWIGLSRRQTEEPWLWDDGSILLSNLFQIRRTVTKQDSSHSCVWIHVSVIYDQLCSVPSHGICEKKLST
;
A
#
# COMPACT_ATOMS: atom_id res chain seq x y z
N MET A 1 49.29 10.53 72.56
CA MET A 1 49.80 11.49 71.58
C MET A 1 49.67 10.77 70.25
N GLU A 2 48.83 11.16 69.30
CA GLU A 2 48.42 12.50 68.89
C GLU A 2 46.95 12.56 68.46
N HIS A 3 46.45 13.80 68.52
CA HIS A 3 45.18 14.32 68.08
C HIS A 3 45.15 14.40 66.54
N HIS A 4 44.01 14.15 65.89
CA HIS A 4 43.25 15.22 65.23
C HIS A 4 41.89 14.74 64.70
N SER A 5 40.95 15.67 64.81
CA SER A 5 39.52 15.60 64.61
C SER A 5 39.08 16.07 63.21
N SER A 6 37.83 15.72 62.89
CA SER A 6 36.92 16.37 61.93
C SER A 6 37.26 16.11 60.45
N ILE A 7 36.31 15.80 59.57
CA ILE A 7 35.23 16.71 59.16
C ILE A 7 34.06 15.90 58.56
N GLU A 8 32.86 16.41 58.82
CA GLU A 8 31.58 16.06 58.24
C GLU A 8 31.60 15.88 56.71
N HIS A 9 30.88 14.88 56.23
CA HIS A 9 29.96 15.09 55.11
C HIS A 9 28.80 14.11 55.25
N LEU A 10 27.79 14.54 56.01
CA LEU A 10 26.42 14.11 55.77
C LEU A 10 25.97 14.86 54.53
N ASP A 11 25.73 14.14 53.44
CA ASP A 11 24.75 14.57 52.44
C ASP A 11 23.70 13.48 52.29
N GLU A 12 22.48 13.97 52.16
CA GLU A 12 21.23 13.36 52.56
C GLU A 12 20.46 12.82 51.37
N ASP A 13 21.10 12.16 50.41
CA ASP A 13 20.41 11.68 49.21
C ASP A 13 20.55 10.16 49.09
N GLY A 14 19.58 9.44 49.65
CA GLY A 14 19.56 7.98 49.78
C GLY A 14 19.55 7.20 48.47
N TYR A 15 20.71 7.05 47.83
CA TYR A 15 20.96 6.05 46.79
C TYR A 15 22.27 5.30 47.01
N THR A 16 22.19 3.97 46.92
CA THR A 16 23.32 3.03 47.06
C THR A 16 24.28 3.12 45.88
N GLN A 17 25.56 3.35 46.16
CA GLN A 17 26.66 3.22 45.20
C GLN A 17 27.07 1.73 45.14
N LEU A 18 26.93 1.09 43.97
CA LEU A 18 27.42 -0.27 43.74
C LEU A 18 28.90 -0.23 43.39
N ASP A 19 29.74 -0.74 44.29
CA ASP A 19 31.18 -0.93 44.07
C ASP A 19 31.43 -2.36 43.53
N PHE A 20 32.08 -2.44 42.37
CA PHE A 20 32.51 -3.69 41.74
C PHE A 20 34.01 -3.87 41.95
N SER A 21 34.37 -4.63 42.97
CA SER A 21 35.75 -5.07 43.22
C SER A 21 35.88 -6.58 43.04
N SER A 22 36.46 -7.00 41.91
CA SER A 22 36.89 -8.37 41.63
C SER A 22 37.93 -8.86 42.64
N CYS A 23 37.75 -10.05 43.20
CA CYS A 23 38.81 -10.73 43.93
C CYS A 23 38.89 -12.22 43.54
N ASN A 24 39.95 -12.56 42.81
CA ASN A 24 40.42 -13.94 42.57
C ASN A 24 41.26 -14.39 43.77
N ILE A 25 40.79 -15.35 44.59
CA ILE A 25 41.69 -16.17 45.44
C ILE A 25 41.21 -17.64 45.52
N ILE A 26 42.21 -18.51 45.53
CA ILE A 26 42.27 -19.97 45.37
C ILE A 26 41.81 -20.76 46.62
N ARG A 27 40.89 -21.72 46.39
CA ARG A 27 40.72 -23.09 46.93
C ARG A 27 41.04 -23.40 48.43
N LYS A 28 40.01 -23.82 49.19
CA LYS A 28 40.05 -24.93 50.17
C LYS A 28 38.67 -25.65 50.20
N PRO A 29 38.60 -26.99 50.12
CA PRO A 29 37.33 -27.72 50.21
C PRO A 29 37.07 -28.18 51.65
N VAL A 30 35.92 -27.83 52.21
CA VAL A 30 35.38 -28.45 53.42
C VAL A 30 34.04 -29.08 53.05
N VAL A 31 34.01 -30.40 53.11
CA VAL A 31 32.82 -31.25 52.99
C VAL A 31 31.97 -31.03 54.25
N SER A 32 30.73 -30.60 54.08
CA SER A 32 29.69 -30.70 55.11
C SER A 32 28.31 -30.88 54.49
N GLU A 33 27.67 -31.99 54.90
CA GLU A 33 26.28 -32.44 54.79
C GLU A 33 25.43 -32.20 53.51
N LYS A 34 25.04 -33.32 52.90
CA LYS A 34 23.96 -33.47 51.92
C LYS A 34 22.62 -33.01 52.51
N GLY A 35 22.20 -31.79 52.17
CA GLY A 35 20.79 -31.46 52.00
C GLY A 35 20.38 -31.80 50.56
N PHE A 36 19.43 -32.73 50.38
CA PHE A 36 18.86 -33.01 49.07
C PHE A 36 18.07 -31.78 48.59
N CYS A 37 18.61 -31.05 47.61
CA CYS A 37 17.80 -30.13 46.82
C CYS A 37 16.79 -30.94 46.02
N ALA A 38 15.51 -30.85 46.35
CA ALA A 38 14.45 -31.31 45.48
C ALA A 38 14.55 -30.53 44.16
N ALA A 39 15.00 -31.19 43.10
CA ALA A 39 14.96 -30.64 41.76
C ALA A 39 13.51 -30.21 41.47
N SER A 40 13.32 -28.94 41.12
CA SER A 40 12.00 -28.43 40.72
C SER A 40 11.41 -29.36 39.67
N PRO A 41 10.13 -29.76 39.75
CA PRO A 41 9.56 -30.73 38.82
C PRO A 41 9.74 -30.23 37.39
N ARG A 42 10.38 -31.04 36.53
CA ARG A 42 10.63 -30.75 35.10
C ARG A 42 9.37 -30.36 34.31
N TRP A 43 8.19 -30.57 34.88
CA TRP A 43 6.88 -30.20 34.33
C TRP A 43 6.53 -28.71 34.49
N ARG A 44 7.18 -27.97 35.41
CA ARG A 44 6.91 -26.54 35.61
C ARG A 44 7.19 -25.69 34.36
N PRO A 45 8.35 -25.80 33.68
CA PRO A 45 8.57 -25.05 32.44
C PRO A 45 7.62 -25.50 31.34
N ILE A 46 7.27 -26.79 31.28
CA ILE A 46 6.33 -27.34 30.28
C ILE A 46 4.92 -26.76 30.48
N ALA A 47 4.44 -26.68 31.72
CA ALA A 47 3.15 -26.08 32.03
C ALA A 47 3.12 -24.58 31.68
N VAL A 48 4.22 -23.86 31.94
CA VAL A 48 4.34 -22.44 31.59
C VAL A 48 4.39 -22.24 30.08
N THR A 49 5.16 -23.05 29.33
CA THR A 49 5.22 -22.96 27.87
C THR A 49 3.90 -23.32 27.22
N LEU A 50 3.20 -24.36 27.71
CA LEU A 50 1.85 -24.71 27.25
C LEU A 50 0.83 -23.61 27.55
N GLY A 51 0.92 -22.97 28.73
CA GLY A 51 0.09 -21.83 29.09
C GLY A 51 0.31 -20.63 28.17
N ILE A 52 1.56 -20.27 27.91
CA ILE A 52 1.91 -19.18 26.98
C ILE A 52 1.45 -19.52 25.56
N LEU A 53 1.68 -20.74 25.09
CA LEU A 53 1.23 -21.19 23.77
C LEU A 53 -0.30 -21.10 23.64
N CYS A 54 -1.03 -21.52 24.67
CA CYS A 54 -2.49 -21.42 24.70
C CYS A 54 -2.96 -19.96 24.64
N LEU A 55 -2.36 -19.06 25.41
CA LEU A 55 -2.68 -17.63 25.37
C LEU A 55 -2.40 -17.02 23.99
N VAL A 56 -1.28 -17.36 23.36
CA VAL A 56 -0.94 -16.89 22.01
C VAL A 56 -1.97 -17.39 20.99
N MET A 57 -2.34 -18.67 21.04
CA MET A 57 -3.36 -19.23 20.16
C MET A 57 -4.73 -18.56 20.36
N LEU A 58 -5.13 -18.28 21.60
CA LEU A 58 -6.38 -17.56 21.88
C LEU A 58 -6.35 -16.14 21.28
N VAL A 59 -5.27 -15.40 21.46
CA VAL A 59 -5.12 -14.05 20.87
C VAL A 59 -5.21 -14.11 19.35
N ILE A 60 -4.54 -15.06 18.71
CA ILE A 60 -4.61 -15.25 17.25
C ILE A 60 -6.05 -15.54 16.81
N THR A 61 -6.76 -16.44 17.50
CA THR A 61 -8.16 -16.75 17.15
C THR A 61 -9.08 -15.54 17.28
N VAL A 62 -8.91 -14.73 18.34
CA VAL A 62 -9.68 -13.50 18.52
C VAL A 62 -9.38 -12.50 17.40
N VAL A 63 -8.11 -12.31 17.03
CA VAL A 63 -7.71 -11.42 15.93
C VAL A 63 -8.25 -11.92 14.59
N LEU A 64 -8.18 -13.22 14.30
CA LEU A 64 -8.74 -13.77 13.07
C LEU A 64 -10.27 -13.62 13.03
N CYS A 65 -10.95 -13.81 14.16
CA CYS A 65 -12.39 -13.58 14.27
C CYS A 65 -12.74 -12.10 14.06
N THR A 66 -12.02 -11.16 14.67
CA THR A 66 -12.27 -9.73 14.45
C THR A 66 -12.02 -9.34 12.99
N MET A 67 -10.96 -9.85 12.37
CA MET A 67 -10.67 -9.62 10.95
C MET A 67 -11.72 -10.25 10.02
N ALA A 68 -12.30 -11.40 10.38
CA ALA A 68 -13.38 -12.03 9.63
C ALA A 68 -14.71 -11.29 9.78
N ILE A 69 -15.01 -10.76 10.97
CA ILE A 69 -16.22 -9.99 11.27
C ILE A 69 -16.14 -8.58 10.65
N TRP A 70 -14.95 -7.97 10.61
CA TRP A 70 -14.72 -6.69 9.93
C TRP A 70 -14.47 -6.81 8.43
N ARG A 71 -14.41 -8.02 7.87
CA ARG A 71 -14.43 -8.21 6.42
C ARG A 71 -15.84 -7.88 5.94
N PRO A 72 -16.06 -6.77 5.20
CA PRO A 72 -17.38 -6.49 4.65
C PRO A 72 -17.77 -7.67 3.77
N SER A 73 -18.97 -8.19 3.98
CA SER A 73 -19.58 -9.21 3.13
C SER A 73 -19.68 -8.66 1.70
N SER A 74 -18.65 -8.91 0.89
CA SER A 74 -18.73 -8.79 -0.56
C SER A 74 -19.57 -9.96 -1.02
N GLY A 75 -20.85 -9.67 -1.29
CA GLY A 75 -21.88 -10.66 -1.54
C GLY A 75 -21.52 -11.64 -2.65
N ASN A 76 -21.66 -12.92 -2.35
CA ASN A 76 -21.79 -13.96 -3.35
C ASN A 76 -23.14 -13.79 -4.04
N ASN A 77 -23.18 -13.11 -5.19
CA ASN A 77 -24.30 -13.22 -6.10
C ASN A 77 -24.05 -14.38 -7.05
N LEU A 78 -24.69 -15.49 -6.70
CA LEU A 78 -25.05 -16.61 -7.54
C LEU A 78 -25.65 -16.08 -8.85
N LEU A 79 -24.94 -16.33 -9.96
CA LEU A 79 -25.43 -16.15 -11.33
C LEU A 79 -26.74 -16.93 -11.49
N LYS A 80 -27.86 -16.20 -11.54
CA LYS A 80 -29.13 -16.74 -11.98
C LYS A 80 -29.14 -16.73 -13.50
N ASP A 81 -28.98 -17.93 -14.03
CA ASP A 81 -29.20 -18.33 -15.40
C ASP A 81 -30.57 -17.86 -15.92
N ASN A 82 -30.63 -17.50 -17.19
CA ASN A 82 -31.83 -17.53 -18.04
C ASN A 82 -31.40 -17.27 -19.50
N SER A 83 -31.15 -18.37 -20.19
CA SER A 83 -31.21 -18.48 -21.65
C SER A 83 -32.67 -18.54 -22.12
N PHE A 84 -32.98 -17.86 -23.24
CA PHE A 84 -33.83 -18.27 -24.40
C PHE A 84 -34.20 -16.99 -25.19
N GLN A 85 -33.63 -16.68 -26.37
CA GLN A 85 -33.79 -17.26 -27.71
C GLN A 85 -35.11 -16.92 -28.42
N SER A 86 -35.00 -16.11 -29.49
CA SER A 86 -35.66 -16.25 -30.81
C SER A 86 -35.17 -15.09 -31.69
N ARG A 87 -34.31 -15.29 -32.69
CA ARG A 87 -34.60 -15.81 -34.04
C ARG A 87 -35.89 -15.21 -34.62
N ASN A 88 -35.73 -14.20 -35.48
CA ASN A 88 -36.21 -14.29 -36.86
C ASN A 88 -35.50 -13.28 -37.77
N LYS A 89 -35.10 -13.78 -38.93
CA LYS A 89 -34.50 -13.10 -40.07
C LYS A 89 -35.40 -13.45 -41.23
N GLU A 90 -36.04 -12.48 -41.87
CA GLU A 90 -36.52 -12.66 -43.23
C GLU A 90 -36.60 -11.31 -43.97
N ASN A 91 -36.09 -11.35 -45.20
CA ASN A 91 -35.96 -10.25 -46.14
C ASN A 91 -37.27 -10.03 -46.91
N HIS A 92 -37.59 -8.79 -47.29
CA HIS A 92 -38.23 -8.54 -48.58
C HIS A 92 -37.97 -7.12 -49.12
N SER A 93 -37.74 -7.07 -50.43
CA SER A 93 -37.22 -5.95 -51.23
C SER A 93 -38.33 -4.95 -51.64
N GLN A 94 -37.98 -3.65 -51.67
CA GLN A 94 -38.34 -2.49 -52.54
C GLN A 94 -39.56 -2.53 -53.53
N PRO A 95 -40.06 -1.40 -54.13
CA PRO A 95 -39.68 0.03 -54.05
C PRO A 95 -40.86 1.09 -54.08
N SER A 96 -40.48 2.38 -54.15
CA SER A 96 -41.23 3.57 -54.65
C SER A 96 -42.27 4.19 -53.68
N LEU A 97 -42.49 5.51 -53.56
CA LEU A 97 -42.24 6.69 -54.39
C LEU A 97 -41.99 7.92 -53.49
N GLU A 98 -41.29 8.93 -54.05
CA GLU A 98 -41.14 10.29 -53.53
C GLU A 98 -42.47 10.94 -53.10
N GLU A 99 -42.45 11.80 -52.06
CA GLU A 99 -42.81 13.22 -52.16
C GLU A 99 -42.74 13.96 -50.78
N ASN A 100 -41.85 14.96 -50.69
CA ASN A 100 -41.95 16.26 -49.99
C ASN A 100 -42.05 16.44 -48.44
N VAL A 101 -41.07 17.22 -47.96
CA VAL A 101 -41.16 18.37 -47.03
C VAL A 101 -40.83 18.19 -45.52
N ALA A 102 -39.84 19.02 -45.12
CA ALA A 102 -39.44 19.54 -43.81
C ALA A 102 -38.44 18.73 -42.94
N PRO A 103 -37.45 19.41 -42.30
CA PRO A 103 -36.31 18.77 -41.68
C PRO A 103 -36.62 18.36 -40.25
N THR A 104 -36.75 17.05 -40.01
CA THR A 104 -36.88 16.52 -38.65
C THR A 104 -35.52 16.55 -37.96
N LYS A 105 -35.46 17.39 -36.93
CA LYS A 105 -34.39 17.55 -35.94
C LYS A 105 -33.53 16.29 -35.79
N ALA A 106 -32.26 16.42 -36.17
CA ALA A 106 -31.21 15.58 -35.63
C ALA A 106 -31.30 15.64 -34.10
N LEU A 107 -31.38 14.49 -33.44
CA LEU A 107 -31.12 14.39 -32.02
C LEU A 107 -29.62 14.62 -31.83
N THR A 108 -29.21 15.88 -31.88
CA THR A 108 -27.96 16.33 -31.29
C THR A 108 -28.11 16.09 -29.78
N THR A 109 -27.70 14.91 -29.34
CA THR A 109 -27.18 14.75 -27.98
C THR A 109 -25.93 15.61 -27.95
N THR A 110 -26.13 16.90 -27.70
CA THR A 110 -25.12 17.79 -27.15
C THR A 110 -24.65 17.08 -25.88
N GLY A 111 -23.54 16.36 -25.99
CA GLY A 111 -22.85 15.81 -24.85
C GLY A 111 -22.58 16.99 -23.94
N VAL A 112 -23.38 17.10 -22.88
CA VAL A 112 -23.06 17.96 -21.76
C VAL A 112 -21.67 17.49 -21.35
N LEU A 113 -20.66 18.33 -21.61
CA LEU A 113 -19.34 18.18 -21.04
C LEU A 113 -19.58 18.15 -19.53
N SER A 114 -19.68 16.93 -19.00
CA SER A 114 -19.97 16.75 -17.59
C SER A 114 -18.76 17.29 -16.86
N SER A 115 -18.90 18.47 -16.26
CA SER A 115 -17.87 19.16 -15.48
C SER A 115 -17.60 18.46 -14.14
N SER A 116 -18.22 17.31 -13.91
CA SER A 116 -18.10 16.51 -12.71
C SER A 116 -17.44 15.17 -13.01
N CYS A 117 -16.73 14.64 -12.02
CA CYS A 117 -16.06 13.37 -12.13
C CYS A 117 -17.04 12.21 -12.30
N PRO A 118 -16.67 11.15 -13.04
CA PRO A 118 -17.50 9.95 -13.14
C PRO A 118 -17.76 9.33 -11.75
N PRO A 119 -18.83 8.54 -11.59
CA PRO A 119 -19.10 7.84 -10.33
C PRO A 119 -17.89 7.00 -9.89
N ASN A 120 -17.61 7.01 -8.58
CA ASN A 120 -16.48 6.31 -7.94
C ASN A 120 -15.08 6.87 -8.24
N TRP A 121 -15.00 8.06 -8.86
CA TRP A 121 -13.74 8.81 -8.98
C TRP A 121 -13.66 9.87 -7.89
N ILE A 122 -12.46 10.13 -7.41
CA ILE A 122 -12.18 11.17 -6.42
C ILE A 122 -11.90 12.47 -7.16
N THR A 123 -12.65 13.52 -6.86
CA THR A 123 -12.40 14.87 -7.39
C THR A 123 -11.33 15.57 -6.56
N HIS A 124 -10.31 16.12 -7.21
CA HIS A 124 -9.37 17.05 -6.59
C HIS A 124 -8.94 18.10 -7.60
N GLN A 125 -9.17 19.38 -7.29
CA GLN A 125 -8.95 20.50 -8.21
C GLN A 125 -9.66 20.28 -9.56
N ASN A 126 -8.94 20.39 -10.68
CA ASN A 126 -9.47 20.25 -12.04
C ASN A 126 -9.29 18.83 -12.62
N SER A 127 -9.14 17.83 -11.73
CA SER A 127 -8.86 16.43 -12.09
C SER A 127 -9.73 15.45 -11.30
N CYS A 128 -9.93 14.29 -11.92
CA CYS A 128 -10.59 13.12 -11.36
C CYS A 128 -9.58 11.99 -11.24
N TYR A 129 -9.59 11.27 -10.12
CA TYR A 129 -8.65 10.20 -9.84
C TYR A 129 -9.38 8.89 -9.52
N LEU A 130 -8.89 7.77 -10.06
CA LEU A 130 -9.38 6.43 -9.77
C LEU A 130 -8.23 5.53 -9.31
N PHE A 131 -8.35 5.00 -8.09
CA PHE A 131 -7.42 4.00 -7.56
C PHE A 131 -7.92 2.61 -7.96
N SER A 132 -7.23 1.97 -8.90
CA SER A 132 -7.62 0.65 -9.42
C SER A 132 -7.52 -0.43 -8.36
N THR A 133 -8.55 -1.26 -8.24
CA THR A 133 -8.56 -2.41 -7.34
C THR A 133 -7.88 -3.64 -7.91
N SER A 134 -7.60 -3.69 -9.22
CA SER A 134 -6.95 -4.84 -9.84
C SER A 134 -5.42 -4.73 -9.80
N LEU A 135 -4.76 -5.88 -9.68
CA LEU A 135 -3.32 -6.05 -9.71
C LEU A 135 -2.86 -6.33 -11.14
N ASP A 136 -2.10 -5.41 -11.72
CA ASP A 136 -1.68 -5.46 -13.11
C ASP A 136 -0.22 -5.05 -13.28
N SER A 137 0.38 -5.44 -14.41
CA SER A 137 1.61 -4.81 -14.86
C SER A 137 1.38 -3.33 -15.15
N TRP A 138 2.46 -2.56 -15.23
CA TRP A 138 2.40 -1.13 -15.56
C TRP A 138 1.71 -0.88 -16.90
N ASP A 139 2.09 -1.60 -17.96
CA ASP A 139 1.47 -1.50 -19.29
C ASP A 139 -0.02 -1.84 -19.29
N THR A 140 -0.43 -2.81 -18.46
CA THR A 140 -1.83 -3.21 -18.36
C THR A 140 -2.65 -2.18 -17.59
N SER A 141 -2.08 -1.60 -16.53
CA SER A 141 -2.67 -0.46 -15.82
C SER A 141 -2.86 0.74 -16.75
N LYS A 142 -1.83 1.07 -17.55
CA LYS A 142 -1.89 2.13 -18.57
C LYS A 142 -3.04 1.92 -19.55
N ARG A 143 -3.12 0.73 -20.13
CA ARG A 143 -4.19 0.37 -21.07
C ARG A 143 -5.58 0.49 -20.44
N ARG A 144 -5.74 0.09 -19.18
CA ARG A 144 -7.03 0.23 -18.49
C ARG A 144 -7.41 1.68 -18.29
N CYS A 145 -6.48 2.54 -17.87
CA CYS A 145 -6.78 3.97 -17.76
C CYS A 145 -7.20 4.57 -19.12
N LEU A 146 -6.52 4.19 -20.21
CA LEU A 146 -6.89 4.61 -21.57
C LEU A 146 -8.30 4.15 -21.96
N GLN A 147 -8.69 2.93 -21.62
CA GLN A 147 -10.04 2.41 -21.86
C GLN A 147 -11.14 3.18 -21.10
N LEU A 148 -10.79 3.81 -19.98
CA LEU A 148 -11.68 4.67 -19.20
C LEU A 148 -11.69 6.13 -19.69
N GLY A 149 -11.00 6.44 -20.79
CA GLY A 149 -10.84 7.80 -21.31
C GLY A 149 -10.03 8.68 -20.37
N SER A 150 -8.98 8.12 -19.78
CA SER A 150 -8.08 8.72 -18.80
C SER A 150 -6.64 8.28 -19.07
N ASN A 151 -5.66 8.77 -18.31
CA ASN A 151 -4.27 8.32 -18.38
C ASN A 151 -3.84 7.74 -17.02
N LEU A 152 -2.70 7.03 -16.96
CA LEU A 152 -2.07 6.83 -15.66
C LEU A 152 -1.70 8.19 -15.07
N LEU A 153 -1.74 8.28 -13.74
CA LEU A 153 -1.49 9.49 -12.99
C LEU A 153 -0.21 10.18 -13.45
N LYS A 154 -0.33 11.45 -13.80
CA LYS A 154 0.80 12.36 -13.97
C LYS A 154 0.79 13.35 -12.81
N ILE A 155 1.93 13.56 -12.16
CA ILE A 155 2.03 14.52 -11.07
C ILE A 155 2.60 15.81 -11.64
N ASP A 156 1.72 16.80 -11.82
CA ASP A 156 2.06 18.10 -12.41
C ASP A 156 2.42 19.15 -11.35
N SER A 157 2.06 18.92 -10.07
CA SER A 157 2.31 19.91 -8.99
C SER A 157 2.58 19.27 -7.63
N LEU A 158 3.21 20.04 -6.73
CA LEU A 158 3.43 19.62 -5.35
C LEU A 158 2.11 19.44 -4.57
N LYS A 159 1.07 20.23 -4.89
CA LYS A 159 -0.26 20.08 -4.26
C LYS A 159 -0.92 18.76 -4.64
N GLU A 160 -0.78 18.37 -5.91
CA GLU A 160 -1.25 17.08 -6.40
C GLU A 160 -0.45 15.93 -5.76
N LEU A 161 0.88 16.04 -5.69
CA LEU A 161 1.72 15.06 -5.01
C LEU A 161 1.29 14.86 -3.56
N GLU A 162 1.02 15.95 -2.82
CA GLU A 162 0.56 15.88 -1.44
C GLU A 162 -0.79 15.18 -1.31
N PHE A 163 -1.74 15.51 -2.18
CA PHE A 163 -3.05 14.84 -2.23
C PHE A 163 -2.88 13.34 -2.48
N ILE A 164 -2.12 12.94 -3.50
CA ILE A 164 -1.90 11.54 -3.85
C ILE A 164 -1.19 10.80 -2.71
N SER A 165 -0.18 11.41 -2.09
CA SER A 165 0.56 10.83 -0.97
C SER A 165 -0.38 10.50 0.20
N ARG A 166 -1.29 11.41 0.55
CA ARG A 166 -2.31 11.16 1.60
C ARG A 166 -3.25 10.01 1.24
N GLN A 167 -3.70 9.92 -0.01
CA GLN A 167 -4.58 8.83 -0.48
C GLN A 167 -3.88 7.47 -0.52
N VAL A 168 -2.58 7.44 -0.86
CA VAL A 168 -1.79 6.20 -0.87
C VAL A 168 -1.46 5.77 0.56
N SER A 169 -1.14 6.71 1.46
CA SER A 169 -0.82 6.40 2.86
C SER A 169 -2.01 5.86 3.66
N SER A 170 -3.25 6.09 3.24
CA SER A 170 -4.43 5.44 3.85
C SER A 170 -4.59 3.97 3.42
N GLN A 171 -3.77 3.51 2.47
CA GLN A 171 -3.76 2.15 1.92
C GLN A 171 -2.34 1.55 2.00
N PRO A 172 -1.81 1.31 3.23
CA PRO A 172 -0.40 0.94 3.43
C PRO A 172 0.00 -0.41 2.82
N ASP A 173 -0.98 -1.29 2.56
CA ASP A 173 -0.76 -2.61 1.96
C ASP A 173 -0.73 -2.58 0.42
N HIS A 174 -0.88 -1.39 -0.19
CA HIS A 174 -1.01 -1.23 -1.64
C HIS A 174 0.07 -0.31 -2.21
N SER A 175 0.63 -0.76 -3.33
CA SER A 175 1.52 0.03 -4.19
C SER A 175 0.79 0.41 -5.47
N PHE A 176 0.99 1.65 -5.93
CA PHE A 176 0.23 2.19 -7.05
C PHE A 176 1.12 2.71 -8.17
N TRP A 177 0.99 2.11 -9.36
CA TRP A 177 1.59 2.59 -10.60
C TRP A 177 1.14 4.02 -10.94
N ILE A 178 2.11 4.82 -11.38
CA ILE A 178 1.91 6.14 -11.97
C ILE A 178 2.45 6.15 -13.41
N GLY A 179 2.09 7.16 -14.20
CA GLY A 179 2.41 7.24 -15.63
C GLY A 179 3.87 7.57 -15.95
N LEU A 180 4.83 7.20 -15.08
CA LEU A 180 6.24 7.53 -15.20
C LEU A 180 7.08 6.27 -15.41
N SER A 181 7.95 6.29 -16.43
CA SER A 181 8.84 5.19 -16.78
C SER A 181 10.16 5.68 -17.36
N ARG A 182 11.15 4.79 -17.46
CA ARG A 182 12.40 5.01 -18.20
C ARG A 182 12.80 3.74 -18.93
N ARG A 183 13.44 3.87 -20.09
CA ARG A 183 13.90 2.72 -20.87
C ARG A 183 15.19 2.10 -20.33
N GLN A 184 16.12 2.93 -19.90
CA GLN A 184 17.41 2.52 -19.38
C GLN A 184 17.79 3.42 -18.20
N THR A 185 18.78 3.02 -17.39
CA THR A 185 19.18 3.79 -16.20
C THR A 185 19.71 5.19 -16.53
N GLU A 186 20.41 5.33 -17.67
CA GLU A 186 21.01 6.60 -18.13
C GLU A 186 20.00 7.53 -18.83
N GLU A 187 18.83 7.00 -19.18
CA GLU A 187 17.76 7.76 -19.84
C GLU A 187 16.94 8.54 -18.81
N PRO A 188 16.41 9.73 -19.17
CA PRO A 188 15.54 10.48 -18.29
C PRO A 188 14.25 9.72 -17.99
N TRP A 189 13.66 10.04 -16.83
CA TRP A 189 12.30 9.63 -16.51
C TRP A 189 11.30 10.41 -17.37
N LEU A 190 10.42 9.69 -18.03
CA LEU A 190 9.42 10.22 -18.95
C LEU A 190 8.02 9.88 -18.47
N TRP A 191 7.15 10.89 -18.47
CA TRP A 191 5.73 10.72 -18.32
C TRP A 191 5.12 10.11 -19.59
N ASP A 192 3.91 9.57 -19.46
CA ASP A 192 3.18 8.95 -20.57
C ASP A 192 2.88 9.90 -21.75
N ASP A 193 2.86 11.21 -21.49
CA ASP A 193 2.73 12.27 -22.51
C ASP A 193 4.07 12.65 -23.18
N GLY A 194 5.16 11.99 -22.79
CA GLY A 194 6.52 12.24 -23.29
C GLY A 194 7.26 13.38 -22.59
N SER A 195 6.64 14.06 -21.63
CA SER A 195 7.32 15.11 -20.86
C SER A 195 8.32 14.52 -19.86
N ILE A 196 9.40 15.25 -19.59
CA ILE A 196 10.47 14.82 -18.68
C ILE A 196 10.07 15.15 -17.23
N LEU A 197 10.39 14.27 -16.28
CA LEU A 197 10.25 14.55 -14.86
C LEU A 197 11.16 15.71 -14.44
N LEU A 198 10.58 16.75 -13.84
CA LEU A 198 11.33 17.86 -13.26
C LEU A 198 11.93 17.47 -11.91
N SER A 199 13.23 17.76 -11.72
CA SER A 199 13.99 17.37 -10.52
C SER A 199 13.49 17.95 -9.20
N ASN A 200 12.67 19.01 -9.24
CA ASN A 200 12.12 19.69 -8.06
C ASN A 200 10.76 19.15 -7.60
N LEU A 201 10.15 18.20 -8.32
CA LEU A 201 8.85 17.64 -7.94
C LEU A 201 8.98 16.58 -6.84
N PHE A 202 9.78 15.54 -7.08
CA PHE A 202 10.03 14.46 -6.13
C PHE A 202 11.27 13.64 -6.50
N GLN A 203 11.75 12.84 -5.55
CA GLN A 203 12.85 11.90 -5.76
C GLN A 203 12.32 10.46 -5.84
N ILE A 204 12.90 9.67 -6.73
CA ILE A 204 12.56 8.26 -6.90
C ILE A 204 13.62 7.43 -6.15
N ARG A 205 13.16 6.62 -5.19
CA ARG A 205 14.03 5.68 -4.47
C ARG A 205 14.31 4.46 -5.33
N ARG A 206 15.60 4.12 -5.44
CA ARG A 206 16.02 2.94 -6.20
C ARG A 206 15.80 1.67 -5.37
N THR A 207 15.19 0.66 -5.98
CA THR A 207 14.90 -0.63 -5.35
C THR A 207 15.87 -1.73 -5.78
N VAL A 208 16.52 -1.59 -6.93
CA VAL A 208 17.45 -2.60 -7.47
C VAL A 208 18.91 -2.20 -7.22
N THR A 209 19.64 -3.04 -6.49
CA THR A 209 21.11 -3.00 -6.41
C THR A 209 21.74 -3.75 -7.59
N LYS A 210 22.32 -2.97 -8.51
CA LYS A 210 23.32 -3.38 -9.54
C LYS A 210 22.93 -4.55 -10.47
N GLN A 211 22.46 -4.24 -11.68
CA GLN A 211 23.12 -4.61 -12.96
C GLN A 211 22.28 -4.19 -14.18
N ASP A 212 21.00 -3.86 -14.02
CA ASP A 212 20.12 -3.85 -15.18
C ASP A 212 19.87 -2.45 -15.79
N SER A 213 20.28 -2.33 -17.06
CA SER A 213 19.81 -1.35 -18.04
C SER A 213 18.33 -1.58 -18.44
N SER A 214 17.54 -2.16 -17.54
CA SER A 214 16.17 -2.60 -17.83
C SER A 214 15.16 -1.46 -17.71
N HIS A 215 14.14 -1.55 -18.56
CA HIS A 215 12.99 -0.66 -18.55
C HIS A 215 12.34 -0.68 -17.16
N SER A 216 12.31 0.48 -16.51
CA SER A 216 11.82 0.64 -15.14
C SER A 216 10.59 1.54 -15.15
N CYS A 217 9.62 1.21 -14.30
CA CYS A 217 8.40 1.96 -14.09
C CYS A 217 8.32 2.42 -12.64
N VAL A 218 7.43 3.38 -12.37
CA VAL A 218 7.37 4.02 -11.05
C VAL A 218 6.04 3.78 -10.38
N TRP A 219 6.10 3.40 -9.11
CA TRP A 219 4.94 3.33 -8.24
C TRP A 219 5.12 4.18 -6.98
N ILE A 220 4.03 4.37 -6.25
CA ILE A 220 4.01 5.03 -4.93
C ILE A 220 3.53 4.02 -3.89
N HIS A 221 4.27 3.91 -2.78
CA HIS A 221 3.94 3.05 -1.64
C HIS A 221 4.18 3.82 -0.33
N VAL A 222 3.16 3.94 0.52
CA VAL A 222 3.20 4.69 1.80
C VAL A 222 3.83 6.08 1.64
N SER A 223 3.41 6.85 0.63
CA SER A 223 3.96 8.18 0.28
C SER A 223 5.41 8.22 -0.24
N VAL A 224 6.05 7.08 -0.45
CA VAL A 224 7.40 7.00 -1.02
C VAL A 224 7.33 6.49 -2.45
N ILE A 225 8.09 7.13 -3.34
CA ILE A 225 8.11 6.85 -4.76
C ILE A 225 9.31 5.96 -5.07
N TYR A 226 9.08 4.87 -5.78
CA TYR A 226 10.10 3.87 -6.08
C TYR A 226 10.13 3.51 -7.55
N ASP A 227 11.32 3.17 -8.05
CA ASP A 227 11.43 2.43 -9.31
C ASP A 227 11.14 0.95 -9.11
N GLN A 228 10.63 0.30 -10.15
CA GLN A 228 10.35 -1.13 -10.19
C GLN A 228 10.40 -1.69 -11.60
N LEU A 229 10.47 -3.01 -11.69
CA LEU A 229 10.24 -3.74 -12.93
C LEU A 229 8.77 -3.59 -13.33
N CYS A 230 8.53 -3.14 -14.56
CA CYS A 230 7.19 -2.85 -15.08
C CYS A 230 6.25 -4.07 -15.14
N SER A 231 6.82 -5.28 -15.09
CA SER A 231 6.08 -6.55 -15.08
C SER A 231 5.51 -6.93 -13.72
N VAL A 232 5.94 -6.27 -12.62
CA VAL A 232 5.45 -6.57 -11.28
C VAL A 232 3.95 -6.26 -11.19
N PRO A 233 3.11 -7.16 -10.67
CA PRO A 233 1.70 -6.87 -10.45
C PRO A 233 1.52 -5.82 -9.34
N SER A 234 0.80 -4.74 -9.63
CA SER A 234 0.45 -3.70 -8.66
C SER A 234 -0.85 -3.00 -9.04
N HIS A 235 -1.41 -2.22 -8.12
CA HIS A 235 -2.52 -1.32 -8.43
C HIS A 235 -2.05 -0.15 -9.30
N GLY A 236 -2.97 0.58 -9.92
CA GLY A 236 -2.65 1.76 -10.72
C GLY A 236 -3.57 2.93 -10.34
N ILE A 237 -3.09 4.16 -10.52
CA ILE A 237 -3.92 5.36 -10.36
C ILE A 237 -4.19 5.93 -11.75
N CYS A 238 -5.46 6.01 -12.12
CA CYS A 238 -5.88 6.71 -13.32
C CYS A 238 -6.24 8.16 -13.01
N GLU A 239 -5.93 9.07 -13.93
CA GLU A 239 -6.23 10.49 -13.85
C GLU A 239 -6.93 10.97 -15.12
N LYS A 240 -8.00 11.74 -14.94
CA LYS A 240 -8.74 12.42 -16.01
C LYS A 240 -8.88 13.90 -15.68
N LYS A 241 -8.33 14.77 -16.54
CA LYS A 241 -8.55 16.23 -16.41
C LYS A 241 -10.00 16.56 -16.77
N LEU A 242 -10.63 17.45 -15.99
CA LEU A 242 -11.93 18.02 -16.31
C LEU A 242 -11.75 19.04 -17.44
N SER A 243 -12.63 18.98 -18.46
CA SER A 243 -12.66 19.96 -19.54
C SER A 243 -13.22 21.27 -18.98
N THR A 244 -12.40 22.32 -19.00
CA THR A 244 -12.81 23.70 -18.66
C THR A 244 -13.40 24.39 -19.86
#